data_AF-A0A542EC44-F1
#
_entry.id   AF-A0A542EC44-F1
#
_cell.length_a   1.000
_cell.length_b   1.000
_cell.length_c   1.000
_cell.angle_alpha   90.00
_cell.angle_beta   90.00
_cell.angle_gamma   90.00
#
_symmetry.space_group_name_H-M   'P 1'
#
loop_
_entity.id
_entity.type
_entity.pdbx_description
1 polymer ?
#
loop_
_entity_poly.entity_id
_entity_poly.type
_entity_poly.pdbx_seq_one_letter_code
_entity_poly.pdbx_strand_id
1 'polypeptide(L)'
;MEPLLRLPDGTVKQINPFSGTEVWTVPGRGNRPLPSVLDDVHSLTEHEIRNRCAFCEGRYLETTPERTRWTRVESGWVETSDLTADEVIAAPAEFRRIPNLFEILSYDYWHLNHGYDGGPAALEREEHYLSTELGRRHVRDLVRTRLKAKGEESADLDDDLLQNESRGFFAGCHDVIVARRHYVDGATRTDQLASSGTLSPHEHTAFVRATVSSARRLYEGNPHAQYVSIFQNWLAPAGASFEHLHKQLVAIDRIGGRLRGEIAKWRKDPEIYRRFGPDLARTHGLVIAENEHAIAFAGVGHRYPGIDVFTKADGLPWELGDEVLRGWSDLVHACHAATGVLVPTNEEWHHQPPSVPGVRMPLRAVIKWRINNPAGFEGGTGVFVNTIDPWTLRERLVDRLGDLRSDGVLGEVERGSTT
;
A
#
# COMPACT_ATOMS: atom_id res chain seq x y z
N MET A 1 7.90 -30.57 -5.03
CA MET A 1 9.19 -29.89 -4.84
C MET A 1 9.10 -29.16 -3.51
N GLU A 2 10.14 -29.26 -2.67
CA GLU A 2 10.16 -28.59 -1.37
C GLU A 2 10.27 -27.06 -1.57
N PRO A 3 9.40 -26.24 -0.96
CA PRO A 3 9.38 -24.79 -1.19
C PRO A 3 10.64 -24.05 -0.73
N LEU A 4 11.41 -24.63 0.19
CA LEU A 4 12.58 -24.01 0.80
C LEU A 4 13.64 -25.07 1.10
N LEU A 5 14.83 -24.94 0.51
CA LEU A 5 15.92 -25.90 0.64
C LEU A 5 17.25 -25.18 0.87
N ARG A 6 18.02 -25.60 1.88
CA ARG A 6 19.40 -25.16 2.08
C ARG A 6 20.36 -26.25 1.61
N LEU A 7 21.24 -25.91 0.68
CA LEU A 7 22.24 -26.81 0.10
C LEU A 7 23.51 -26.87 0.97
N PRO A 8 24.37 -27.90 0.80
CA PRO A 8 25.60 -28.05 1.58
C PRO A 8 26.60 -26.90 1.45
N ASP A 9 26.59 -26.19 0.31
CA ASP A 9 27.43 -25.01 0.08
C ASP A 9 26.89 -23.75 0.78
N GLY A 10 25.71 -23.83 1.42
CA GLY A 10 25.01 -22.72 2.05
C GLY A 10 24.02 -22.00 1.14
N THR A 11 23.92 -22.36 -0.14
CA THR A 11 22.93 -21.77 -1.05
C THR A 11 21.52 -22.14 -0.61
N VAL A 12 20.65 -21.14 -0.48
CA VAL A 12 19.22 -21.33 -0.20
C VAL A 12 18.44 -21.21 -1.49
N LYS A 13 17.70 -22.25 -1.85
CA LYS A 13 16.77 -22.26 -2.99
C LYS A 13 15.33 -22.20 -2.48
N GLN A 14 14.54 -21.35 -3.11
CA GLN A 14 13.17 -21.05 -2.71
C GLN A 14 12.26 -21.11 -3.93
N ILE A 15 11.06 -21.64 -3.75
CA ILE A 15 9.99 -21.58 -4.73
C ILE A 15 8.74 -21.09 -4.05
N ASN A 16 8.20 -19.98 -4.54
CA ASN A 16 6.98 -19.44 -3.97
C ASN A 16 5.79 -20.35 -4.31
N PRO A 17 5.11 -20.94 -3.32
CA PRO A 17 4.06 -21.93 -3.56
C PRO A 17 2.84 -21.35 -4.30
N PHE A 18 2.62 -20.04 -4.17
CA PHE A 18 1.50 -19.33 -4.79
C PHE A 18 1.80 -18.93 -6.24
N SER A 19 2.97 -18.32 -6.50
CA SER A 19 3.33 -17.76 -7.81
C SER A 19 4.22 -18.66 -8.66
N GLY A 20 4.92 -19.63 -8.07
CA GLY A 20 5.95 -20.43 -8.74
C GLY A 20 7.28 -19.70 -8.96
N THR A 21 7.43 -18.49 -8.41
CA THR A 21 8.68 -17.71 -8.52
C THR A 21 9.83 -18.45 -7.86
N GLU A 22 10.95 -18.60 -8.58
CA GLU A 22 12.18 -19.20 -8.07
C GLU A 22 13.16 -18.14 -7.60
N VAL A 23 13.75 -18.34 -6.42
CA VAL A 23 14.67 -17.38 -5.79
C VAL A 23 15.81 -18.09 -5.11
N TRP A 24 17.03 -17.64 -5.35
CA TRP A 24 18.24 -18.18 -4.73
C TRP A 24 18.90 -17.13 -3.84
N THR A 25 19.41 -17.56 -2.69
CA THR A 25 20.32 -16.77 -1.86
C THR A 25 21.65 -17.50 -1.82
N VAL A 26 22.69 -16.89 -2.37
CA VAL A 26 24.02 -17.51 -2.52
C VAL A 26 24.99 -16.90 -1.50
N PRO A 27 25.77 -17.71 -0.77
CA PRO A 27 26.79 -17.22 0.17
C PRO A 27 27.77 -16.23 -0.47
N GLY A 28 28.24 -15.27 0.32
CA GLY A 28 29.20 -14.24 -0.12
C GLY A 28 28.57 -13.02 -0.81
N ARG A 29 27.29 -13.04 -1.19
CA ARG A 29 26.56 -11.84 -1.68
C ARG A 29 25.89 -11.01 -0.58
N GLY A 30 25.79 -11.54 0.65
CA GLY A 30 25.06 -10.94 1.77
C GLY A 30 25.81 -9.87 2.60
N ASN A 31 27.11 -9.65 2.36
CA ASN A 31 27.93 -8.75 3.20
C ASN A 31 27.83 -7.26 2.84
N ARG A 32 26.90 -6.87 1.96
CA ARG A 32 26.69 -5.45 1.62
C ARG A 32 25.77 -4.80 2.66
N PRO A 33 26.15 -3.65 3.25
CA PRO A 33 25.22 -2.83 4.02
C PRO A 33 23.98 -2.51 3.18
N LEU A 34 22.83 -2.33 3.84
CA LEU A 34 21.65 -1.81 3.16
C LEU A 34 21.99 -0.42 2.59
N PRO A 35 21.67 -0.12 1.32
CA PRO A 35 21.93 1.20 0.76
C PRO A 35 21.23 2.28 1.59
N SER A 36 21.96 3.33 1.98
CA SER A 36 21.32 4.56 2.47
C SER A 36 20.64 5.23 1.29
N VAL A 37 19.37 5.62 1.46
CA VAL A 37 18.53 6.17 0.38
C VAL A 37 18.48 7.69 0.42
N LEU A 38 18.85 8.30 1.55
CA LEU A 38 18.83 9.74 1.72
C LEU A 38 20.23 10.31 1.49
N ASP A 39 20.41 10.97 0.34
CA ASP A 39 21.67 11.61 -0.04
C ASP A 39 21.79 13.05 0.51
N ASP A 40 20.69 13.67 0.95
CA ASP A 40 20.66 15.06 1.42
C ASP A 40 19.87 15.20 2.74
N VAL A 41 20.58 14.97 3.85
CA VAL A 41 20.02 15.15 5.19
C VAL A 41 20.40 16.52 5.74
N HIS A 42 19.40 17.38 5.93
CA HIS A 42 19.57 18.73 6.45
C HIS A 42 18.45 19.10 7.44
N SER A 43 18.62 20.23 8.12
CA SER A 43 17.64 20.76 9.07
C SER A 43 16.39 21.27 8.35
N LEU A 44 15.22 20.89 8.85
CA LEU A 44 13.93 21.33 8.30
C LEU A 44 13.67 22.80 8.62
N THR A 45 13.20 23.55 7.63
CA THR A 45 12.58 24.87 7.84
C THR A 45 11.12 24.71 8.28
N GLU A 46 10.56 25.73 8.94
CA GLU A 46 9.14 25.74 9.32
C GLU A 46 8.20 25.56 8.11
N HIS A 47 8.60 26.07 6.94
CA HIS A 47 7.85 25.93 5.71
C HIS A 47 7.84 24.48 5.22
N GLU A 48 8.98 23.81 5.20
CA GLU A 48 9.11 22.44 4.69
C GLU A 48 8.29 21.42 5.47
N ILE A 49 8.15 21.60 6.79
CA ILE A 49 7.36 20.73 7.67
C ILE A 49 5.95 20.49 7.12
N ARG A 50 5.36 21.50 6.47
CA ARG A 50 3.97 21.46 5.96
C ARG A 50 3.84 21.54 4.44
N ASN A 51 4.94 21.70 3.70
CA ASN A 51 4.89 22.02 2.26
C ASN A 51 5.87 21.21 1.40
N ARG A 52 6.51 20.17 1.95
CA ARG A 52 7.53 19.38 1.25
C ARG A 52 7.07 18.81 -0.09
N CYS A 53 5.85 18.28 -0.19
CA CYS A 53 5.29 17.75 -1.43
C CYS A 53 3.79 18.04 -1.56
N ALA A 54 3.21 17.71 -2.72
CA ALA A 54 1.80 17.94 -3.03
C ALA A 54 0.81 17.27 -2.04
N PHE A 55 1.25 16.25 -1.30
CA PHE A 55 0.43 15.55 -0.31
C PHE A 55 0.40 16.23 1.07
N CYS A 56 1.29 17.19 1.32
CA CYS A 56 1.37 17.88 2.61
C CYS A 56 0.17 18.82 2.84
N GLU A 57 -0.13 19.07 4.11
CA GLU A 57 -1.29 19.89 4.54
C GLU A 57 -1.33 21.29 3.96
N GLY A 58 -0.17 21.93 3.74
CA GLY A 58 -0.12 23.26 3.12
C GLY A 58 -0.37 23.26 1.61
N ARG A 59 -0.50 22.09 0.98
CA ARG A 59 -0.54 21.93 -0.49
C ARG A 59 -1.69 21.05 -0.98
N TYR A 60 -2.78 20.94 -0.20
CA TYR A 60 -3.93 20.09 -0.54
C TYR A 60 -4.56 20.37 -1.91
N LEU A 61 -4.50 21.62 -2.40
CA LEU A 61 -4.99 22.00 -3.74
C LEU A 61 -3.99 21.73 -4.88
N GLU A 62 -2.95 20.94 -4.62
CA GLU A 62 -2.11 20.33 -5.67
C GLU A 62 -2.44 18.85 -5.91
N THR A 63 -3.45 18.34 -5.20
CA THR A 63 -4.02 17.02 -5.39
C THR A 63 -5.43 17.13 -5.95
N THR A 64 -5.92 16.09 -6.61
CA THR A 64 -7.29 16.05 -7.10
C THR A 64 -8.33 16.34 -6.00
N PRO A 65 -9.53 16.83 -6.37
CA PRO A 65 -10.67 16.96 -5.47
C PRO A 65 -10.83 15.74 -4.57
N GLU A 66 -10.84 16.00 -3.27
CA GLU A 66 -10.92 14.95 -2.28
C GLU A 66 -12.31 14.31 -2.28
N ARG A 67 -12.36 12.98 -2.23
CA ARG A 67 -13.63 12.25 -2.11
C ARG A 67 -14.08 12.14 -0.67
N THR A 68 -13.13 11.86 0.20
CA THR A 68 -13.39 11.52 1.61
C THR A 68 -12.16 11.87 2.45
N ARG A 69 -12.36 12.30 3.70
CA ARG A 69 -11.32 12.38 4.73
C ARG A 69 -11.74 11.71 6.02
N TRP A 70 -10.72 11.41 6.81
CA TRP A 70 -10.87 10.98 8.19
C TRP A 70 -10.20 12.00 9.11
N THR A 71 -10.95 12.45 10.12
CA THR A 71 -10.48 13.35 11.17
C THR A 71 -10.58 12.66 12.51
N ARG A 72 -9.67 13.00 13.43
CA ARG A 72 -9.70 12.48 14.79
C ARG A 72 -10.54 13.41 15.67
N VAL A 73 -11.48 12.83 16.41
CA VAL A 73 -12.31 13.50 17.42
C VAL A 73 -12.20 12.74 18.75
N GLU A 74 -12.76 13.28 19.84
CA GLU A 74 -12.70 12.63 21.16
C GLU A 74 -13.32 11.22 21.15
N SER A 75 -14.41 11.02 20.40
CA SER A 75 -15.09 9.72 20.27
C SER A 75 -14.46 8.74 19.27
N GLY A 76 -13.36 9.12 18.60
CA GLY A 76 -12.65 8.26 17.65
C GLY A 76 -12.38 8.95 16.31
N TRP A 77 -12.84 8.34 15.23
CA TRP A 77 -12.57 8.79 13.85
C TRP A 77 -13.88 9.15 13.17
N VAL A 78 -13.93 10.33 12.55
CA VAL A 78 -15.06 10.78 11.75
C VAL A 78 -14.67 10.80 10.29
N GLU A 79 -15.46 10.10 9.48
CA GLU A 79 -15.39 10.14 8.02
C GLU A 79 -16.27 11.27 7.50
N THR A 80 -15.77 12.07 6.56
CA THR A 80 -16.52 13.14 5.91
C THR A 80 -16.27 13.07 4.40
N SER A 81 -17.33 13.21 3.61
CA SER A 81 -17.27 13.17 2.15
C SER A 81 -17.88 14.45 1.57
N ASP A 82 -17.76 14.59 0.25
CA ASP A 82 -18.46 15.61 -0.54
C ASP A 82 -18.13 17.05 -0.11
N LEU A 83 -16.85 17.30 0.22
CA LEU A 83 -16.36 18.61 0.65
C LEU A 83 -16.05 19.53 -0.53
N THR A 84 -16.36 20.81 -0.39
CA THR A 84 -15.86 21.88 -1.28
C THR A 84 -14.36 22.11 -1.09
N ALA A 85 -13.75 22.82 -2.04
CA ALA A 85 -12.33 23.20 -1.93
C ALA A 85 -12.04 24.07 -0.69
N ASP A 86 -12.96 24.95 -0.32
CA ASP A 86 -12.85 25.82 0.85
C ASP A 86 -12.85 25.00 2.16
N GLU A 87 -13.75 24.03 2.28
CA GLU A 87 -13.78 23.12 3.43
C GLU A 87 -12.55 22.20 3.48
N VAL A 88 -12.04 21.80 2.31
CA VAL A 88 -10.84 20.96 2.22
C VAL A 88 -9.64 21.65 2.88
N ILE A 89 -9.46 22.96 2.68
CA ILE A 89 -8.33 23.73 3.23
C ILE A 89 -8.61 24.34 4.61
N ALA A 90 -9.87 24.34 5.07
CA ALA A 90 -10.25 24.95 6.34
C ALA A 90 -9.68 24.21 7.56
N ALA A 91 -9.46 22.89 7.46
CA ALA A 91 -8.91 22.07 8.53
C ALA A 91 -8.07 20.90 7.97
N PRO A 92 -7.02 20.48 8.69
CA PRO A 92 -6.24 19.31 8.32
C PRO A 92 -7.06 18.03 8.49
N ALA A 93 -6.77 17.04 7.66
CA ALA A 93 -7.28 15.69 7.79
C ALA A 93 -6.15 14.75 8.21
N GLU A 94 -6.46 13.73 9.01
CA GLU A 94 -5.48 12.71 9.38
C GLU A 94 -5.20 11.75 8.21
N PHE A 95 -6.25 11.42 7.47
CA PHE A 95 -6.16 10.68 6.20
C PHE A 95 -7.08 11.31 5.16
N ARG A 96 -6.66 11.31 3.90
CA ARG A 96 -7.42 11.80 2.74
C ARG A 96 -7.51 10.72 1.68
N ARG A 97 -8.68 10.53 1.10
CA ARG A 97 -8.91 9.75 -0.12
C ARG A 97 -9.08 10.71 -1.28
N ILE A 98 -8.13 10.68 -2.20
CA ILE A 98 -8.11 11.49 -3.41
C ILE A 98 -7.98 10.58 -4.63
N PRO A 99 -8.60 10.90 -5.77
CA PRO A 99 -8.33 10.19 -7.03
C PRO A 99 -6.89 10.41 -7.49
N ASN A 100 -6.28 9.44 -8.13
CA ASN A 100 -4.94 9.62 -8.66
C ASN A 100 -4.99 10.58 -9.86
N LEU A 101 -4.12 11.61 -9.86
CA LEU A 101 -4.01 12.55 -10.96
C LEU A 101 -3.61 11.86 -12.27
N PHE A 102 -2.81 10.79 -12.18
CA PHE A 102 -2.33 9.98 -13.29
C PHE A 102 -2.81 8.53 -13.11
N GLU A 103 -4.05 8.29 -13.51
CA GLU A 103 -4.70 6.98 -13.37
C GLU A 103 -3.97 5.88 -14.17
N ILE A 104 -3.93 4.64 -13.64
CA ILE A 104 -3.41 3.49 -14.40
C ILE A 104 -4.44 3.07 -15.46
N LEU A 105 -5.70 2.96 -15.05
CA LEU A 105 -6.85 2.82 -15.93
C LEU A 105 -7.65 4.11 -15.80
N SER A 106 -7.56 4.96 -16.82
CA SER A 106 -8.22 6.27 -16.83
C SER A 106 -9.74 6.15 -16.77
N TYR A 107 -10.40 7.25 -16.43
CA TYR A 107 -11.84 7.37 -16.64
C TYR A 107 -12.28 6.95 -18.06
N ASP A 108 -11.59 7.43 -19.11
CA ASP A 108 -11.91 7.05 -20.49
C ASP A 108 -11.85 5.55 -20.75
N TYR A 109 -10.91 4.85 -20.11
CA TYR A 109 -10.86 3.40 -20.19
C TYR A 109 -12.17 2.77 -19.70
N TRP A 110 -12.70 3.23 -18.58
CA TRP A 110 -13.96 2.73 -18.04
C TRP A 110 -15.18 3.20 -18.85
N HIS A 111 -15.19 4.48 -19.23
CA HIS A 111 -16.30 5.07 -19.97
C HIS A 111 -16.45 4.46 -21.36
N LEU A 112 -15.38 4.42 -22.15
CA LEU A 112 -15.45 3.97 -23.55
C LEU A 112 -15.63 2.46 -23.68
N ASN A 113 -15.06 1.65 -22.76
CA ASN A 113 -15.10 0.19 -22.87
C ASN A 113 -16.26 -0.45 -22.11
N HIS A 114 -16.78 0.21 -21.05
CA HIS A 114 -17.81 -0.35 -20.18
C HIS A 114 -19.06 0.54 -20.04
N GLY A 115 -19.07 1.74 -20.64
CA GLY A 115 -20.17 2.70 -20.49
C GLY A 115 -20.25 3.31 -19.09
N TYR A 116 -19.18 3.24 -18.31
CA TYR A 116 -19.13 3.73 -16.94
C TYR A 116 -19.00 5.26 -16.89
N ASP A 117 -19.86 5.94 -16.14
CA ASP A 117 -19.87 7.40 -16.00
C ASP A 117 -19.62 7.89 -14.56
N GLY A 118 -19.36 6.99 -13.62
CA GLY A 118 -19.22 7.30 -12.20
C GLY A 118 -20.53 7.27 -11.40
N GLY A 119 -21.68 7.21 -12.09
CA GLY A 119 -23.02 7.26 -11.50
C GLY A 119 -23.40 8.63 -10.90
N PRO A 120 -24.64 8.76 -10.37
CA PRO A 120 -25.17 10.03 -9.86
C PRO A 120 -24.29 10.69 -8.80
N ALA A 121 -23.71 9.91 -7.90
CA ALA A 121 -22.86 10.42 -6.83
C ALA A 121 -21.60 11.13 -7.34
N ALA A 122 -21.03 10.72 -8.49
CA ALA A 122 -19.89 11.42 -9.08
C ALA A 122 -20.29 12.79 -9.64
N LEU A 123 -21.46 12.86 -10.28
CA LEU A 123 -22.02 14.11 -10.83
C LEU A 123 -22.37 15.10 -9.72
N GLU A 124 -23.06 14.64 -8.67
CA GLU A 124 -23.42 15.48 -7.52
C GLU A 124 -22.18 16.05 -6.82
N ARG A 125 -21.13 15.24 -6.64
CA ARG A 125 -19.84 15.70 -6.10
C ARG A 125 -19.19 16.75 -6.99
N GLU A 126 -19.18 16.54 -8.31
CA GLU A 126 -18.60 17.48 -9.25
C GLU A 126 -19.34 18.82 -9.22
N GLU A 127 -20.66 18.80 -9.29
CA GLU A 127 -21.50 20.01 -9.21
C GLU A 127 -21.28 20.75 -7.88
N HIS A 128 -21.28 20.02 -6.76
CA HIS A 128 -21.05 20.61 -5.45
C HIS A 128 -19.66 21.24 -5.33
N TYR A 129 -18.61 20.55 -5.77
CA TYR A 129 -17.24 21.06 -5.72
C TYR A 129 -17.06 22.31 -6.59
N LEU A 130 -17.63 22.31 -7.80
CA LEU A 130 -17.57 23.41 -8.77
C LEU A 130 -18.52 24.57 -8.45
N SER A 131 -19.40 24.44 -7.47
CA SER A 131 -20.27 25.54 -7.01
C SER A 131 -19.47 26.72 -6.44
N THR A 132 -18.25 26.47 -5.94
CA THR A 132 -17.35 27.47 -5.35
C THR A 132 -16.34 28.02 -6.36
N GLU A 133 -15.90 29.27 -6.17
CA GLU A 133 -14.85 29.85 -7.02
C GLU A 133 -13.51 29.14 -6.84
N LEU A 134 -13.18 28.76 -5.60
CA LEU A 134 -11.96 28.03 -5.30
C LEU A 134 -11.96 26.65 -5.97
N GLY A 135 -13.08 25.94 -5.96
CA GLY A 135 -13.24 24.64 -6.62
C GLY A 135 -13.07 24.72 -8.13
N ARG A 136 -13.68 25.71 -8.80
CA ARG A 136 -13.51 25.94 -10.24
C ARG A 136 -12.06 26.24 -10.61
N ARG A 137 -11.40 27.13 -9.86
CA ARG A 137 -9.99 27.45 -10.08
C ARG A 137 -9.10 26.22 -9.90
N HIS A 138 -9.31 25.47 -8.83
CA HIS A 138 -8.53 24.28 -8.52
C HIS A 138 -8.63 23.22 -9.62
N VAL A 139 -9.84 22.88 -10.07
CA VAL A 139 -10.04 21.91 -11.16
C VAL A 139 -9.36 22.37 -12.45
N ARG A 140 -9.48 23.66 -12.80
CA ARG A 140 -8.80 24.24 -13.97
C ARG A 140 -7.28 24.11 -13.88
N ASP A 141 -6.69 24.39 -12.73
CA ASP A 141 -5.24 24.30 -12.51
C ASP A 141 -4.72 22.85 -12.60
N LEU A 142 -5.51 21.89 -12.10
CA LEU A 142 -5.19 20.46 -12.23
C LEU A 142 -5.28 19.97 -13.68
N VAL A 143 -6.30 20.39 -14.44
CA VAL A 143 -6.39 20.06 -15.87
C VAL A 143 -5.19 20.61 -16.62
N ARG A 144 -4.79 21.87 -16.38
CA ARG A 144 -3.56 22.44 -16.95
C ARG A 144 -2.31 21.65 -16.58
N THR A 145 -2.20 21.22 -15.33
CA THR A 145 -1.09 20.40 -14.85
C THR A 145 -1.03 19.06 -15.60
N ARG A 146 -2.19 18.41 -15.80
CA ARG A 146 -2.30 17.17 -16.55
C ARG A 146 -1.95 17.35 -18.04
N LEU A 147 -2.48 18.38 -18.69
CA LEU A 147 -2.17 18.70 -20.10
C LEU A 147 -0.68 18.99 -20.29
N LYS A 148 -0.07 19.75 -19.39
CA LYS A 148 1.38 19.99 -19.41
C LYS A 148 2.18 18.69 -19.29
N ALA A 149 1.78 17.78 -18.40
CA ALA A 149 2.43 16.48 -18.26
C ALA A 149 2.29 15.59 -19.52
N LYS A 150 1.22 15.78 -20.30
CA LYS A 150 1.01 15.15 -21.63
C LYS A 150 1.78 15.85 -22.77
N GLY A 151 2.38 17.02 -22.52
CA GLY A 151 3.02 17.84 -23.55
C GLY A 151 2.06 18.73 -24.36
N GLU A 152 0.86 18.97 -23.84
CA GLU A 152 -0.26 19.70 -24.47
C GLU A 152 -0.52 21.05 -23.77
N GLU A 153 0.52 21.67 -23.22
CA GLU A 153 0.43 22.92 -22.45
C GLU A 153 -0.13 24.13 -23.22
N SER A 154 -0.12 24.09 -24.56
CA SER A 154 -0.64 25.15 -25.43
C SER A 154 -2.10 24.94 -25.83
N ALA A 155 -2.76 23.88 -25.37
CA ALA A 155 -4.17 23.64 -25.68
C ALA A 155 -5.04 24.79 -25.11
N ASP A 156 -5.97 25.28 -25.92
CA ASP A 156 -6.98 26.23 -25.45
C ASP A 156 -7.97 25.49 -24.55
N LEU A 157 -8.14 25.99 -23.33
CA LEU A 157 -8.92 25.31 -22.30
C LEU A 157 -10.34 25.86 -22.30
N ASP A 158 -11.11 25.48 -23.33
CA ASP A 158 -12.54 25.73 -23.40
C ASP A 158 -13.33 24.89 -22.38
N ASP A 159 -14.62 25.18 -22.24
CA ASP A 159 -15.48 24.55 -21.24
C ASP A 159 -15.66 23.04 -21.50
N ASP A 160 -15.69 22.62 -22.77
CA ASP A 160 -15.87 21.22 -23.16
C ASP A 160 -14.61 20.39 -22.83
N LEU A 161 -13.42 20.89 -23.18
CA LEU A 161 -12.15 20.24 -22.85
C LEU A 161 -11.95 20.19 -21.34
N LEU A 162 -12.23 21.30 -20.63
CA LEU A 162 -12.14 21.35 -19.17
C LEU A 162 -13.04 20.28 -18.54
N GLN A 163 -14.29 20.18 -18.98
CA GLN A 163 -15.23 19.20 -18.46
C GLN A 163 -14.78 17.77 -18.75
N ASN A 164 -14.33 17.46 -19.98
CA ASN A 164 -13.87 16.12 -20.35
C ASN A 164 -12.65 15.70 -19.53
N GLU A 165 -11.65 16.58 -19.39
CA GLU A 165 -10.44 16.28 -18.62
C GLU A 165 -10.70 16.23 -17.11
N SER A 166 -11.71 16.94 -16.59
CA SER A 166 -12.05 16.94 -15.16
C SER A 166 -12.86 15.74 -14.71
N ARG A 167 -13.59 15.04 -15.60
CA ARG A 167 -14.44 13.89 -15.20
C ARG A 167 -13.69 12.83 -14.40
N GLY A 168 -12.46 12.51 -14.79
CA GLY A 168 -11.62 11.55 -14.07
C GLY A 168 -11.33 11.93 -12.61
N PHE A 169 -11.37 13.21 -12.26
CA PHE A 169 -11.24 13.67 -10.88
C PHE A 169 -12.42 13.29 -9.99
N PHE A 170 -13.60 13.01 -10.56
CA PHE A 170 -14.82 12.74 -9.80
C PHE A 170 -15.35 11.31 -9.99
N ALA A 171 -15.04 10.71 -11.15
CA ALA A 171 -15.48 9.38 -11.58
C ALA A 171 -14.32 8.39 -11.80
N GLY A 172 -13.06 8.77 -11.52
CA GLY A 172 -11.92 7.86 -11.60
C GLY A 172 -12.02 6.62 -10.68
N CYS A 173 -11.29 5.57 -11.03
CA CYS A 173 -11.28 4.29 -10.30
C CYS A 173 -9.87 3.91 -9.80
N HIS A 174 -8.97 4.88 -9.75
CA HIS A 174 -7.67 4.79 -9.11
C HIS A 174 -7.65 5.82 -7.97
N ASP A 175 -7.70 5.35 -6.71
CA ASP A 175 -7.65 6.20 -5.53
C ASP A 175 -6.29 6.14 -4.83
N VAL A 176 -5.97 7.19 -4.11
CA VAL A 176 -4.82 7.31 -3.22
C VAL A 176 -5.30 7.68 -1.82
N ILE A 177 -4.89 6.91 -0.81
CA ILE A 177 -5.12 7.22 0.60
C ILE A 177 -3.83 7.81 1.16
N VAL A 178 -3.88 9.07 1.57
CA VAL A 178 -2.72 9.88 1.98
C VAL A 178 -2.81 10.18 3.46
N ALA A 179 -1.75 9.89 4.22
CA ALA A 179 -1.67 10.28 5.63
C ALA A 179 -1.30 11.76 5.79
N ARG A 180 -1.63 12.40 6.91
CA ARG A 180 -1.38 13.84 7.14
C ARG A 180 0.10 14.21 7.09
N ARG A 181 0.91 13.44 7.81
CA ARG A 181 2.30 13.77 8.15
C ARG A 181 3.26 13.35 7.03
N HIS A 182 4.12 14.27 6.64
CA HIS A 182 5.31 13.98 5.84
C HIS A 182 6.48 13.56 6.74
N TYR A 183 6.67 14.30 7.83
CA TYR A 183 7.67 14.04 8.87
C TYR A 183 6.96 13.71 10.19
N VAL A 184 7.63 12.98 11.09
CA VAL A 184 7.09 12.73 12.44
C VAL A 184 6.93 14.04 13.22
N ASP A 185 6.04 14.04 14.20
CA ASP A 185 5.82 15.22 15.04
C ASP A 185 7.12 15.59 15.78
N GLY A 186 7.51 16.87 15.70
CA GLY A 186 8.77 17.35 16.26
C GLY A 186 10.03 17.06 15.42
N ALA A 187 9.88 16.61 14.17
CA ALA A 187 11.01 16.45 13.26
C ALA A 187 11.78 17.76 13.08
N THR A 188 13.11 17.65 13.13
CA THR A 188 14.08 18.72 12.91
C THR A 188 14.95 18.49 11.69
N ARG A 189 14.91 17.29 11.10
CA ARG A 189 15.72 16.87 9.96
C ARG A 189 14.90 16.10 8.94
N THR A 190 15.34 16.16 7.68
CA THR A 190 14.67 15.54 6.53
C THR A 190 14.63 14.01 6.58
N ASP A 191 15.47 13.35 7.37
CA ASP A 191 15.46 11.89 7.55
C ASP A 191 14.43 11.38 8.57
N GLN A 192 13.73 12.28 9.26
CA GLN A 192 12.72 11.95 10.26
C GLN A 192 11.31 11.83 9.62
N LEU A 193 11.21 11.01 8.58
CA LEU A 193 9.99 10.81 7.79
C LEU A 193 8.88 10.11 8.61
N ALA A 194 7.63 10.48 8.35
CA ALA A 194 6.46 9.75 8.82
C ALA A 194 6.12 8.64 7.82
N SER A 195 6.19 7.39 8.26
CA SER A 195 5.92 6.19 7.48
C SER A 195 4.92 5.28 8.19
N SER A 196 4.54 4.17 7.54
CA SER A 196 3.64 3.18 8.14
C SER A 196 4.15 2.70 9.50
N GLY A 197 5.46 2.51 9.66
CA GLY A 197 6.07 2.05 10.91
C GLY A 197 6.32 3.13 11.98
N THR A 198 6.04 4.40 11.69
CA THR A 198 6.16 5.50 12.67
C THR A 198 4.81 6.06 13.09
N LEU A 199 3.71 5.55 12.52
CA LEU A 199 2.37 5.81 13.04
C LEU A 199 2.24 5.16 14.43
N SER A 200 1.36 5.66 15.29
CA SER A 200 0.93 4.86 16.43
C SER A 200 0.09 3.66 15.97
N PRO A 201 -0.02 2.57 16.76
CA PRO A 201 -0.90 1.45 16.43
C PRO A 201 -2.36 1.85 16.15
N HIS A 202 -2.86 2.87 16.86
CA HIS A 202 -4.20 3.41 16.65
C HIS A 202 -4.34 4.16 15.31
N GLU A 203 -3.36 4.99 14.94
CA GLU A 203 -3.33 5.68 13.65
C GLU A 203 -3.18 4.68 12.50
N HIS A 204 -2.32 3.67 12.65
CA HIS A 204 -2.12 2.64 11.63
C HIS A 204 -3.42 1.84 11.39
N THR A 205 -4.14 1.49 12.45
CA THR A 205 -5.44 0.83 12.35
C THR A 205 -6.48 1.69 11.63
N ALA A 206 -6.52 2.99 11.92
CA ALA A 206 -7.38 3.91 11.20
C ALA A 206 -7.01 4.02 9.72
N PHE A 207 -5.72 4.04 9.39
CA PHE A 207 -5.23 4.04 8.01
C PHE A 207 -5.61 2.76 7.24
N VAL A 208 -5.52 1.59 7.91
CA VAL A 208 -5.97 0.30 7.37
C VAL A 208 -7.49 0.31 7.14
N ARG A 209 -8.28 0.78 8.11
CA ARG A 209 -9.75 0.88 7.98
C ARG A 209 -10.17 1.82 6.85
N ALA A 210 -9.53 2.97 6.73
CA ALA A 210 -9.75 3.91 5.63
C ALA A 210 -9.45 3.25 4.27
N THR A 211 -8.39 2.46 4.20
CA THR A 211 -8.02 1.69 2.99
C THR A 211 -9.06 0.62 2.66
N VAL A 212 -9.50 -0.17 3.64
CA VAL A 212 -10.53 -1.21 3.45
C VAL A 212 -11.87 -0.61 3.03
N SER A 213 -12.31 0.46 3.69
CA SER A 213 -13.53 1.20 3.33
C SER A 213 -13.45 1.74 1.89
N SER A 214 -12.31 2.32 1.52
CA SER A 214 -12.09 2.86 0.18
C SER A 214 -12.09 1.76 -0.90
N ALA A 215 -11.50 0.61 -0.62
CA ALA A 215 -11.51 -0.55 -1.52
C ALA A 215 -12.94 -1.05 -1.75
N ARG A 216 -13.74 -1.17 -0.68
CA ARG A 216 -15.16 -1.55 -0.76
C ARG A 216 -15.93 -0.57 -1.65
N ARG A 217 -15.74 0.74 -1.46
CA ARG A 217 -16.39 1.78 -2.26
C ARG A 217 -16.03 1.73 -3.74
N LEU A 218 -14.82 1.31 -4.11
CA LEU A 218 -14.44 1.09 -5.51
C LEU A 218 -15.21 -0.08 -6.14
N TYR A 219 -15.43 -1.17 -5.40
CA TYR A 219 -16.25 -2.27 -5.86
C TYR A 219 -17.73 -1.91 -5.97
N GLU A 220 -18.28 -1.22 -4.99
CA GLU A 220 -19.69 -0.78 -5.00
C GLU A 220 -19.95 0.29 -6.07
N GLY A 221 -18.97 1.16 -6.31
CA GLY A 221 -19.08 2.30 -7.20
C GLY A 221 -18.85 1.98 -8.69
N ASN A 222 -18.26 0.83 -9.03
CA ASN A 222 -18.05 0.42 -10.42
C ASN A 222 -18.37 -1.08 -10.60
N PRO A 223 -19.51 -1.45 -11.22
CA PRO A 223 -19.94 -2.85 -11.36
C PRO A 223 -19.03 -3.68 -12.27
N HIS A 224 -18.15 -3.04 -13.06
CA HIS A 224 -17.19 -3.71 -13.92
C HIS A 224 -15.88 -4.04 -13.20
N ALA A 225 -15.66 -3.50 -11.99
CA ALA A 225 -14.47 -3.79 -11.18
C ALA A 225 -14.49 -5.25 -10.68
N GLN A 226 -13.62 -6.08 -11.23
CA GLN A 226 -13.46 -7.48 -10.83
C GLN A 226 -12.47 -7.64 -9.68
N TYR A 227 -11.49 -6.74 -9.58
CA TYR A 227 -10.52 -6.73 -8.48
C TYR A 227 -10.04 -5.31 -8.19
N VAL A 228 -9.69 -5.01 -6.93
CA VAL A 228 -9.04 -3.75 -6.54
C VAL A 228 -7.64 -4.10 -6.04
N SER A 229 -6.62 -3.65 -6.77
CA SER A 229 -5.23 -3.82 -6.37
C SER A 229 -4.86 -2.76 -5.34
N ILE A 230 -4.54 -3.18 -4.11
CA ILE A 230 -4.15 -2.29 -3.01
C ILE A 230 -2.65 -2.46 -2.75
N PHE A 231 -1.90 -1.36 -2.80
CA PHE A 231 -0.45 -1.38 -2.58
C PHE A 231 0.09 -0.05 -2.05
N GLN A 232 1.30 -0.08 -1.49
CA GLN A 232 2.08 1.10 -1.12
C GLN A 232 3.51 0.93 -1.64
N ASN A 233 4.03 1.99 -2.26
CA ASN A 233 5.43 2.10 -2.64
C ASN A 233 6.08 3.11 -1.69
N TRP A 234 7.17 2.72 -1.05
CA TRP A 234 7.89 3.55 -0.09
C TRP A 234 9.33 3.78 -0.55
N LEU A 235 9.70 5.05 -0.72
CA LEU A 235 10.96 5.54 -1.29
C LEU A 235 11.19 5.22 -2.78
N ALA A 236 12.08 5.99 -3.40
CA ALA A 236 12.33 5.95 -4.84
C ALA A 236 12.74 4.55 -5.38
N PRO A 237 13.59 3.75 -4.72
CA PRO A 237 13.94 2.41 -5.22
C PRO A 237 12.76 1.43 -5.28
N ALA A 238 11.69 1.68 -4.51
CA ALA A 238 10.45 0.92 -4.56
C ALA A 238 9.44 1.47 -5.59
N GLY A 239 9.75 2.59 -6.26
CA GLY A 239 8.88 3.25 -7.23
C GLY A 239 7.91 4.26 -6.62
N ALA A 240 8.23 4.84 -5.47
CA ALA A 240 7.47 5.95 -4.91
C ALA A 240 7.87 7.27 -5.57
N SER A 241 6.88 8.04 -6.05
CA SER A 241 7.13 9.41 -6.56
C SER A 241 7.30 10.43 -5.43
N PHE A 242 6.68 10.17 -4.27
CA PHE A 242 6.80 10.99 -3.07
C PHE A 242 7.17 10.11 -1.87
N GLU A 243 8.07 10.61 -1.02
CA GLU A 243 8.40 10.05 0.30
C GLU A 243 7.37 10.46 1.38
N HIS A 244 6.10 10.55 0.99
CA HIS A 244 4.97 10.87 1.86
C HIS A 244 4.07 9.64 1.95
N LEU A 245 3.69 9.23 3.16
CA LEU A 245 2.96 7.97 3.36
C LEU A 245 1.62 7.97 2.61
N HIS A 246 1.48 7.04 1.67
CA HIS A 246 0.25 6.83 0.92
C HIS A 246 0.07 5.38 0.46
N LYS A 247 -1.19 4.97 0.27
CA LYS A 247 -1.59 3.71 -0.38
C LYS A 247 -2.32 4.02 -1.67
N GLN A 248 -2.14 3.20 -2.69
CA GLN A 248 -2.83 3.27 -3.97
C GLN A 248 -3.82 2.10 -4.07
N LEU A 249 -5.01 2.39 -4.58
CA LEU A 249 -6.09 1.43 -4.81
C LEU A 249 -6.55 1.55 -6.25
N VAL A 250 -6.35 0.50 -7.04
CA VAL A 250 -6.62 0.51 -8.48
C VAL A 250 -7.65 -0.56 -8.80
N ALA A 251 -8.87 -0.14 -9.16
CA ALA A 251 -9.84 -1.08 -9.70
C ALA A 251 -9.36 -1.59 -11.07
N ILE A 252 -9.59 -2.87 -11.34
CA ILE A 252 -9.29 -3.52 -12.61
C ILE A 252 -10.46 -4.38 -13.07
N ASP A 253 -10.69 -4.41 -14.38
CA ASP A 253 -11.83 -5.09 -15.04
C ASP A 253 -11.70 -6.62 -15.09
N ARG A 254 -10.60 -7.16 -14.55
CA ARG A 254 -10.28 -8.59 -14.57
C ARG A 254 -9.45 -9.01 -13.38
N ILE A 255 -9.56 -10.28 -13.00
CA ILE A 255 -8.67 -10.89 -12.01
C ILE A 255 -7.31 -11.13 -12.66
N GLY A 256 -6.23 -10.62 -12.05
CA GLY A 256 -4.86 -10.78 -12.55
C GLY A 256 -4.39 -12.24 -12.65
N GLY A 257 -3.45 -12.53 -13.55
CA GLY A 257 -3.00 -13.90 -13.83
C GLY A 257 -2.47 -14.65 -12.60
N ARG A 258 -1.74 -13.96 -11.71
CA ARG A 258 -1.25 -14.52 -10.44
C ARG A 258 -2.40 -15.00 -9.56
N LEU A 259 -3.38 -14.13 -9.28
CA LEU A 259 -4.53 -14.48 -8.44
C LEU A 259 -5.39 -15.57 -9.09
N ARG A 260 -5.58 -15.56 -10.42
CA ARG A 260 -6.25 -16.69 -11.11
C ARG A 260 -5.52 -18.02 -10.89
N GLY A 261 -4.19 -18.02 -10.93
CA GLY A 261 -3.37 -19.18 -10.62
C GLY A 261 -3.52 -19.65 -9.17
N GLU A 262 -3.52 -18.72 -8.21
CA GLU A 262 -3.75 -19.01 -6.80
C GLU A 262 -5.15 -19.62 -6.57
N ILE A 263 -6.21 -19.05 -7.16
CA ILE A 263 -7.58 -19.59 -7.10
C ILE A 263 -7.65 -20.99 -7.71
N ALA A 264 -6.97 -21.23 -8.84
CA ALA A 264 -6.95 -22.55 -9.46
C ALA A 264 -6.26 -23.61 -8.58
N LYS A 265 -5.23 -23.21 -7.81
CA LYS A 265 -4.60 -24.09 -6.81
C LYS A 265 -5.49 -24.28 -5.58
N TRP A 266 -6.11 -23.22 -5.07
CA TRP A 266 -7.07 -23.28 -3.96
C TRP A 266 -8.25 -24.22 -4.24
N ARG A 267 -8.79 -24.20 -5.47
CA ARG A 267 -9.86 -25.14 -5.87
C ARG A 267 -9.46 -26.61 -5.80
N LYS A 268 -8.16 -26.91 -5.88
CA LYS A 268 -7.62 -28.28 -5.73
C LYS A 268 -7.22 -28.60 -4.28
N ASP A 269 -6.90 -27.57 -3.52
CA ASP A 269 -6.48 -27.66 -2.12
C ASP A 269 -6.95 -26.41 -1.36
N PRO A 270 -8.13 -26.46 -0.70
CA PRO A 270 -8.66 -25.32 0.05
C PRO A 270 -7.77 -24.85 1.21
N GLU A 271 -6.87 -25.72 1.69
CA GLU A 271 -5.95 -25.43 2.80
C GLU A 271 -4.64 -24.79 2.35
N ILE A 272 -4.50 -24.45 1.06
CA ILE A 272 -3.25 -23.97 0.47
C ILE A 272 -2.63 -22.78 1.22
N TYR A 273 -3.45 -21.84 1.69
CA TYR A 273 -2.98 -20.66 2.40
C TYR A 273 -2.48 -20.98 3.81
N ARG A 274 -3.15 -21.89 4.53
CA ARG A 274 -2.69 -22.38 5.83
C ARG A 274 -1.40 -23.17 5.69
N ARG A 275 -1.41 -24.15 4.79
CA ARG A 275 -0.30 -25.09 4.57
C ARG A 275 0.98 -24.39 4.13
N PHE A 276 0.88 -23.47 3.16
CA PHE A 276 2.03 -22.82 2.56
C PHE A 276 2.31 -21.41 3.09
N GLY A 277 1.51 -20.94 4.06
CA GLY A 277 1.78 -19.75 4.85
C GLY A 277 2.20 -20.14 6.27
N PRO A 278 1.29 -20.06 7.27
CA PRO A 278 1.62 -20.30 8.68
C PRO A 278 2.28 -21.65 8.99
N ASP A 279 1.79 -22.77 8.41
CA ASP A 279 2.30 -24.10 8.75
C ASP A 279 3.74 -24.29 8.23
N LEU A 280 3.99 -23.87 6.99
CA LEU A 280 5.32 -23.85 6.39
C LEU A 280 6.27 -22.95 7.20
N ALA A 281 5.81 -21.76 7.57
CA ALA A 281 6.61 -20.83 8.36
C ALA A 281 7.01 -21.42 9.71
N ARG A 282 6.09 -22.07 10.43
CA ARG A 282 6.39 -22.75 11.69
C ARG A 282 7.36 -23.91 11.49
N THR A 283 7.14 -24.73 10.46
CA THR A 283 7.97 -25.90 10.16
C THR A 283 9.42 -25.53 9.91
N HIS A 284 9.66 -24.37 9.30
CA HIS A 284 11.01 -23.87 8.99
C HIS A 284 11.52 -22.80 9.98
N GLY A 285 10.82 -22.53 11.08
CA GLY A 285 11.25 -21.55 12.08
C GLY A 285 11.26 -20.10 11.57
N LEU A 286 10.36 -19.74 10.65
CA LEU A 286 10.30 -18.44 9.96
C LEU A 286 9.32 -17.43 10.57
N VAL A 287 8.61 -17.80 11.64
CA VAL A 287 7.67 -16.91 12.32
C VAL A 287 8.44 -15.74 12.96
N ILE A 288 8.00 -14.53 12.66
CA ILE A 288 8.56 -13.28 13.19
C ILE A 288 7.74 -12.84 14.41
N ALA A 289 6.42 -12.78 14.24
CA ALA A 289 5.49 -12.36 15.28
C ALA A 289 4.08 -12.92 15.04
N GLU A 290 3.30 -13.04 16.10
CA GLU A 290 1.93 -13.57 16.04
C GLU A 290 1.09 -12.86 17.11
N ASN A 291 -0.22 -12.74 16.88
CA ASN A 291 -1.20 -12.37 17.91
C ASN A 291 -2.48 -13.19 17.70
N GLU A 292 -3.56 -12.91 18.43
CA GLU A 292 -4.81 -13.69 18.34
C GLU A 292 -5.35 -13.79 16.91
N HIS A 293 -5.21 -12.72 16.11
CA HIS A 293 -5.91 -12.57 14.83
C HIS A 293 -5.02 -12.65 13.59
N ALA A 294 -3.70 -12.57 13.74
CA ALA A 294 -2.79 -12.51 12.62
C ALA A 294 -1.44 -13.16 12.93
N ILE A 295 -0.67 -13.45 11.87
CA ILE A 295 0.69 -14.00 11.94
C ILE A 295 1.58 -13.35 10.88
N ALA A 296 2.80 -12.98 11.28
CA ALA A 296 3.84 -12.43 10.43
C ALA A 296 5.04 -13.38 10.36
N PHE A 297 5.53 -13.65 9.16
CA PHE A 297 6.65 -14.56 8.93
C PHE A 297 7.50 -14.14 7.73
N ALA A 298 8.76 -14.59 7.70
CA ALA A 298 9.62 -14.36 6.55
C ALA A 298 9.12 -15.18 5.35
N GLY A 299 8.83 -14.47 4.27
CA GLY A 299 8.20 -15.04 3.09
C GLY A 299 9.16 -15.83 2.21
N VAL A 300 8.65 -16.90 1.60
CA VAL A 300 9.42 -17.83 0.78
C VAL A 300 9.20 -17.57 -0.71
N GLY A 301 10.30 -17.41 -1.45
CA GLY A 301 10.28 -17.31 -2.91
C GLY A 301 9.78 -15.97 -3.46
N HIS A 302 9.77 -14.91 -2.65
CA HIS A 302 9.53 -13.56 -3.16
C HIS A 302 10.76 -13.02 -3.89
N ARG A 303 10.54 -12.31 -5.01
CA ARG A 303 11.61 -11.70 -5.83
C ARG A 303 12.60 -10.83 -5.06
N TYR A 304 12.17 -10.33 -3.90
CA TYR A 304 12.90 -9.53 -2.96
C TYR A 304 12.71 -10.14 -1.57
N PRO A 305 13.62 -9.92 -0.59
CA PRO A 305 13.37 -10.31 0.79
C PRO A 305 12.01 -9.75 1.24
N GLY A 306 11.15 -10.61 1.77
CA GLY A 306 9.74 -10.28 1.96
C GLY A 306 9.20 -10.78 3.29
N ILE A 307 8.27 -10.04 3.85
CA ILE A 307 7.52 -10.39 5.06
C ILE A 307 6.07 -10.61 4.65
N ASP A 308 5.54 -11.79 4.96
CA ASP A 308 4.14 -12.12 4.78
C ASP A 308 3.39 -11.89 6.11
N VAL A 309 2.31 -11.13 6.08
CA VAL A 309 1.43 -10.90 7.24
C VAL A 309 0.01 -11.35 6.89
N PHE A 310 -0.46 -12.42 7.52
CA PHE A 310 -1.73 -13.07 7.22
C PHE A 310 -2.73 -12.81 8.34
N THR A 311 -3.98 -12.55 8.01
CA THR A 311 -5.09 -12.78 8.94
C THR A 311 -5.24 -14.28 9.18
N LYS A 312 -5.66 -14.65 10.38
CA LYS A 312 -6.08 -16.02 10.73
C LYS A 312 -7.52 -16.32 10.31
N ALA A 313 -8.31 -15.27 10.05
CA ALA A 313 -9.63 -15.36 9.46
C ALA A 313 -9.56 -15.17 7.93
N ASP A 314 -10.48 -15.83 7.22
CA ASP A 314 -10.72 -15.64 5.79
C ASP A 314 -11.91 -14.70 5.57
N GLY A 315 -11.90 -13.97 4.46
CA GLY A 315 -13.07 -13.20 4.03
C GLY A 315 -12.72 -11.98 3.18
N LEU A 316 -13.76 -11.24 2.78
CA LEU A 316 -13.57 -9.92 2.18
C LEU A 316 -13.02 -8.95 3.25
N PRO A 317 -12.09 -8.04 2.91
CA PRO A 317 -11.47 -7.18 3.90
C PRO A 317 -12.47 -6.36 4.76
N TRP A 318 -13.59 -5.93 4.17
CA TRP A 318 -14.64 -5.15 4.85
C TRP A 318 -15.69 -6.00 5.58
N GLU A 319 -15.59 -7.32 5.52
CA GLU A 319 -16.42 -8.26 6.28
C GLU A 319 -15.67 -8.84 7.49
N LEU A 320 -14.36 -8.60 7.58
CA LEU A 320 -13.56 -9.01 8.74
C LEU A 320 -13.96 -8.19 9.97
N GLY A 321 -13.97 -8.84 11.14
CA GLY A 321 -14.23 -8.21 12.42
C GLY A 321 -13.22 -7.10 12.75
N ASP A 322 -13.64 -6.13 13.56
CA ASP A 322 -12.82 -4.98 13.91
C ASP A 322 -11.56 -5.37 14.67
N GLU A 323 -11.66 -6.37 15.54
CA GLU A 323 -10.55 -6.99 16.26
C GLU A 323 -9.58 -7.70 15.31
N VAL A 324 -10.08 -8.35 14.26
CA VAL A 324 -9.25 -9.01 13.25
C VAL A 324 -8.44 -8.00 12.46
N LEU A 325 -9.08 -6.92 12.00
CA LEU A 325 -8.39 -5.83 11.29
C LEU A 325 -7.39 -5.11 12.20
N ARG A 326 -7.72 -4.92 13.48
CA ARG A 326 -6.79 -4.35 14.48
C ARG A 326 -5.57 -5.23 14.68
N GLY A 327 -5.75 -6.52 14.96
CA GLY A 327 -4.65 -7.45 15.19
C GLY A 327 -3.76 -7.61 13.96
N TRP A 328 -4.35 -7.63 12.77
CA TRP A 328 -3.58 -7.64 11.51
C TRP A 328 -2.81 -6.34 11.28
N SER A 329 -3.46 -5.19 11.51
CA SER A 329 -2.85 -3.86 11.44
C SER A 329 -1.66 -3.74 12.39
N ASP A 330 -1.77 -4.22 13.63
CA ASP A 330 -0.70 -4.19 14.63
C ASP A 330 0.55 -4.97 14.14
N LEU A 331 0.38 -6.10 13.46
CA LEU A 331 1.49 -6.85 12.87
C LEU A 331 2.09 -6.17 11.63
N VAL A 332 1.27 -5.62 10.73
CA VAL A 332 1.77 -4.85 9.57
C VAL A 332 2.57 -3.64 10.03
N HIS A 333 2.04 -2.90 11.01
CA HIS A 333 2.72 -1.79 11.67
C HIS A 333 4.06 -2.22 12.27
N ALA A 334 4.06 -3.28 13.08
CA ALA A 334 5.26 -3.79 13.73
C ALA A 334 6.34 -4.22 12.71
N CYS A 335 5.93 -4.84 11.60
CA CYS A 335 6.85 -5.23 10.53
C CYS A 335 7.49 -4.01 9.83
N HIS A 336 6.72 -2.95 9.59
CA HIS A 336 7.28 -1.70 9.06
C HIS A 336 8.17 -0.97 10.07
N ALA A 337 7.77 -0.91 11.33
CA ALA A 337 8.57 -0.31 12.40
C ALA A 337 9.92 -1.02 12.55
N ALA A 338 9.91 -2.36 12.51
CA ALA A 338 11.12 -3.18 12.58
C ALA A 338 11.96 -3.14 11.28
N THR A 339 11.32 -2.95 10.12
CA THR A 339 12.00 -2.70 8.85
C THR A 339 12.75 -1.37 8.87
N GLY A 340 12.14 -0.33 9.46
CA GLY A 340 12.71 1.00 9.58
C GLY A 340 12.41 1.89 8.36
N VAL A 341 12.27 3.18 8.64
CA VAL A 341 11.77 4.18 7.68
C VAL A 341 12.67 4.38 6.45
N LEU A 342 13.95 4.05 6.54
CA LEU A 342 14.91 4.27 5.46
C LEU A 342 15.07 3.08 4.51
N VAL A 343 14.34 1.98 4.75
CA VAL A 343 14.36 0.82 3.86
C VAL A 343 13.25 0.98 2.81
N PRO A 344 13.58 1.01 1.50
CA PRO A 344 12.57 1.07 0.46
C PRO A 344 11.71 -0.20 0.48
N THR A 345 10.39 -0.05 0.47
CA THR A 345 9.48 -1.21 0.49
C THR A 345 8.35 -1.09 -0.51
N ASN A 346 7.94 -2.22 -1.08
CA ASN A 346 6.57 -2.36 -1.55
C ASN A 346 5.75 -3.14 -0.52
N GLU A 347 4.56 -2.66 -0.21
CA GLU A 347 3.55 -3.41 0.54
C GLU A 347 2.42 -3.74 -0.44
N GLU A 348 2.18 -5.02 -0.69
CA GLU A 348 1.15 -5.50 -1.63
C GLU A 348 0.09 -6.29 -0.88
N TRP A 349 -1.19 -5.94 -1.05
CA TRP A 349 -2.28 -6.70 -0.42
C TRP A 349 -2.86 -7.74 -1.37
N HIS A 350 -3.12 -8.92 -0.81
CA HIS A 350 -3.86 -10.00 -1.47
C HIS A 350 -5.08 -10.34 -0.64
N HIS A 351 -6.25 -10.29 -1.25
CA HIS A 351 -7.51 -10.58 -0.58
C HIS A 351 -8.46 -11.35 -1.49
N GLN A 352 -9.53 -11.86 -0.89
CA GLN A 352 -10.61 -12.52 -1.62
C GLN A 352 -11.22 -11.58 -2.66
N PRO A 353 -11.31 -11.98 -3.95
CA PRO A 353 -12.04 -11.20 -4.95
C PRO A 353 -13.56 -11.39 -4.74
N PRO A 354 -14.35 -10.30 -4.59
CA PRO A 354 -15.79 -10.43 -4.40
C PRO A 354 -16.50 -11.06 -5.60
N SER A 355 -15.91 -10.96 -6.80
CA SER A 355 -16.45 -11.55 -8.03
C SER A 355 -16.24 -13.05 -8.18
N VAL A 356 -15.58 -13.72 -7.23
CA VAL A 356 -15.43 -15.18 -7.22
C VAL A 356 -16.04 -15.78 -5.96
N PRO A 357 -17.37 -16.01 -5.95
CA PRO A 357 -18.07 -16.57 -4.80
C PRO A 357 -17.48 -17.92 -4.36
N GLY A 358 -17.46 -18.14 -3.05
CA GLY A 358 -17.08 -19.42 -2.44
C GLY A 358 -15.57 -19.64 -2.28
N VAL A 359 -14.71 -18.84 -2.91
CA VAL A 359 -13.27 -18.86 -2.61
C VAL A 359 -13.05 -18.24 -1.24
N ARG A 360 -12.31 -18.93 -0.37
CA ARG A 360 -11.90 -18.41 0.95
C ARG A 360 -10.42 -18.05 0.92
N MET A 361 -10.11 -16.81 1.26
CA MET A 361 -8.74 -16.31 1.31
C MET A 361 -8.55 -15.45 2.56
N PRO A 362 -7.40 -15.57 3.24
CA PRO A 362 -7.02 -14.59 4.24
C PRO A 362 -6.68 -13.26 3.56
N LEU A 363 -6.86 -12.17 4.28
CA LEU A 363 -6.24 -10.89 3.94
C LEU A 363 -4.74 -11.01 4.24
N ARG A 364 -3.91 -10.71 3.24
CA ARG A 364 -2.46 -10.83 3.33
C ARG A 364 -1.79 -9.55 2.85
N ALA A 365 -0.78 -9.10 3.57
CA ALA A 365 0.17 -8.10 3.09
C ALA A 365 1.52 -8.76 2.87
N VAL A 366 2.18 -8.41 1.76
CA VAL A 366 3.57 -8.80 1.49
C VAL A 366 4.41 -7.53 1.48
N ILE A 367 5.26 -7.36 2.50
CA ILE A 367 6.20 -6.22 2.61
C ILE A 367 7.54 -6.67 2.03
N LYS A 368 7.91 -6.14 0.86
CA LYS A 368 9.11 -6.50 0.12
C LYS A 368 10.17 -5.41 0.22
N TRP A 369 11.37 -5.76 0.68
CA TRP A 369 12.50 -4.85 0.79
C TRP A 369 13.16 -4.66 -0.58
N ARG A 370 13.03 -3.47 -1.17
CA ARG A 370 13.54 -3.12 -2.50
C ARG A 370 14.99 -2.67 -2.43
N ILE A 371 15.85 -3.62 -2.04
CA ILE A 371 17.26 -3.39 -1.69
C ILE A 371 18.25 -3.96 -2.71
N ASN A 372 17.76 -4.62 -3.76
CA ASN A 372 18.51 -5.14 -4.90
C ASN A 372 17.79 -4.80 -6.21
N ASN A 373 18.55 -4.65 -7.28
CA ASN A 373 18.02 -4.45 -8.63
C ASN A 373 18.29 -5.72 -9.45
N PRO A 374 17.24 -6.39 -9.99
CA PRO A 374 17.43 -7.51 -10.91
C PRO A 374 18.28 -7.10 -12.11
N ALA A 375 19.13 -8.00 -12.59
CA ALA A 375 20.02 -7.79 -13.72
C ALA A 375 19.82 -8.88 -14.80
N GLY A 376 20.80 -9.00 -15.71
CA GLY A 376 20.68 -9.88 -16.88
C GLY A 376 20.48 -11.38 -16.55
N PHE A 377 20.97 -11.84 -15.39
CA PHE A 377 20.76 -13.23 -14.96
C PHE A 377 19.28 -13.51 -14.67
N GLU A 378 18.65 -12.65 -13.87
CA GLU A 378 17.25 -12.77 -13.49
C GLU A 378 16.34 -12.64 -14.72
N GLY A 379 16.64 -11.71 -15.63
CA GLY A 379 15.89 -11.53 -16.86
C GLY A 379 15.97 -12.72 -17.84
N GLY A 380 17.15 -13.36 -17.94
CA GLY A 380 17.37 -14.47 -18.87
C GLY A 380 16.89 -15.83 -18.36
N THR A 381 16.84 -16.03 -17.04
CA THR A 381 16.51 -17.34 -16.43
C THR A 381 15.15 -17.38 -15.75
N GLY A 382 14.61 -16.23 -15.33
CA GLY A 382 13.43 -16.18 -14.46
C GLY A 382 13.71 -16.56 -13.00
N VAL A 383 14.96 -16.86 -12.64
CA VAL A 383 15.42 -17.13 -11.27
C VAL A 383 15.94 -15.84 -10.66
N PHE A 384 15.38 -15.42 -9.53
CA PHE A 384 15.80 -14.20 -8.83
C PHE A 384 16.91 -14.49 -7.82
N VAL A 385 17.79 -13.51 -7.57
CA VAL A 385 18.86 -13.64 -6.57
C VAL A 385 18.68 -12.60 -5.46
N ASN A 386 18.57 -13.08 -4.23
CA ASN A 386 18.50 -12.25 -3.02
C ASN A 386 19.81 -12.31 -2.23
N THR A 387 20.10 -11.22 -1.52
CA THR A 387 21.24 -11.11 -0.61
C THR A 387 20.91 -11.54 0.83
N ILE A 388 19.62 -11.61 1.17
CA ILE A 388 19.11 -11.99 2.48
C ILE A 388 18.18 -13.19 2.29
N ASP A 389 18.46 -14.30 2.99
CA ASP A 389 17.58 -15.46 3.03
C ASP A 389 16.47 -15.29 4.09
N PRO A 390 15.39 -16.11 4.05
CA PRO A 390 14.27 -15.95 4.97
C PRO A 390 14.63 -16.06 6.46
N TRP A 391 15.61 -16.88 6.83
CA TRP A 391 16.02 -17.02 8.24
C TRP A 391 16.73 -15.76 8.72
N THR A 392 17.70 -15.28 7.94
CA THR A 392 18.42 -14.03 8.24
C THR A 392 17.47 -12.83 8.31
N LEU A 393 16.47 -12.75 7.42
CA LEU A 393 15.46 -11.70 7.46
C LEU A 393 14.65 -11.76 8.76
N ARG A 394 14.20 -12.96 9.14
CA ARG A 394 13.44 -13.19 10.36
C ARG A 394 14.24 -12.80 11.60
N GLU A 395 15.49 -13.22 11.72
CA GLU A 395 16.38 -12.88 12.84
C GLU A 395 16.48 -11.36 13.02
N ARG A 396 16.78 -10.62 11.94
CA ARG A 396 16.87 -9.15 11.97
C ARG A 396 15.59 -8.47 12.48
N LEU A 397 14.42 -8.97 12.04
CA LEU A 397 13.14 -8.42 12.46
C LEU A 397 12.81 -8.76 13.90
N VAL A 398 13.03 -10.02 14.33
CA VAL A 398 12.80 -10.45 15.72
C VAL A 398 13.66 -9.64 16.69
N ASP A 399 14.93 -9.44 16.37
CA ASP A 399 15.85 -8.62 17.17
C ASP A 399 15.37 -7.18 17.26
N ARG A 400 14.91 -6.58 16.15
CA ARG A 400 14.42 -5.21 16.17
C ARG A 400 13.09 -5.04 16.91
N LEU A 401 12.19 -6.02 16.81
CA LEU A 401 10.97 -6.10 17.64
C LEU A 401 11.32 -6.30 19.14
N GLY A 402 12.50 -6.86 19.41
CA GLY A 402 13.29 -6.77 20.65
C GLY A 402 13.20 -5.41 21.33
N ASP A 403 13.78 -4.46 20.63
CA ASP A 403 13.97 -3.11 21.11
C ASP A 403 12.64 -2.35 21.16
N LEU A 404 11.87 -2.40 20.06
CA LEU A 404 10.66 -1.59 19.89
C LEU A 404 9.55 -1.88 20.92
N ARG A 405 9.47 -3.12 21.42
CA ARG A 405 8.53 -3.45 22.50
C ARG A 405 8.93 -2.79 23.81
N SER A 406 10.24 -2.75 24.10
CA SER A 406 10.77 -2.10 25.31
C SER A 406 10.52 -0.59 25.29
N ASP A 407 10.47 -0.01 24.10
CA ASP A 407 10.20 1.41 23.86
C ASP A 407 8.69 1.76 23.81
N GLY A 408 7.79 0.78 23.94
CA GLY A 408 6.33 1.01 23.97
C GLY A 408 5.71 1.43 22.63
N VAL A 409 6.40 1.20 21.51
CA VAL A 409 5.98 1.64 20.16
C VAL A 409 4.93 0.71 19.54
N LEU A 410 4.85 -0.54 20.01
CA LEU A 410 4.07 -1.61 19.38
C LEU A 410 2.69 -1.80 20.06
N GLY A 411 1.72 -2.28 19.27
CA GLY A 411 0.44 -2.77 19.78
C GLY A 411 0.54 -4.19 20.36
N GLU A 412 -0.57 -4.95 20.32
CA GLU A 412 -0.60 -6.32 20.82
C GLU A 412 0.09 -7.28 19.83
N VAL A 413 1.36 -7.55 20.10
CA VAL A 413 2.23 -8.38 19.27
C VAL A 413 3.00 -9.30 20.17
N GLU A 414 2.99 -10.62 19.93
CA GLU A 414 3.88 -11.59 20.55
C GLU A 414 5.04 -11.93 19.59
N ARG A 415 6.24 -12.20 20.15
CA ARG A 415 7.40 -12.56 19.31
C ARG A 415 7.32 -14.02 18.92
N GLY A 416 7.75 -14.37 17.71
CA GLY A 416 7.96 -15.77 17.33
C GLY A 416 9.04 -16.42 18.22
N SER A 417 8.79 -17.64 18.70
CA SER A 417 9.78 -18.41 19.46
C SER A 417 10.98 -18.80 18.58
N THR A 418 12.15 -18.93 19.20
CA THR A 418 13.40 -19.41 18.57
C THR A 418 13.51 -20.94 18.50
N THR A 419 12.40 -21.66 18.59
CA THR A 419 12.39 -23.13 18.54
C THR A 419 12.45 -23.67 17.12
#